data_AF-A0A921GQ02-F1
#
_entry.id   AF-A0A921GQ02-F1
#
_cell.length_a   1.000
_cell.length_b   1.000
_cell.length_c   1.000
_cell.angle_alpha   90.00
_cell.angle_beta   90.00
_cell.angle_gamma   90.00
#
_symmetry.space_group_name_H-M   'P 1'
#
loop_
_entity.id
_entity.type
_entity.pdbx_description
1 polymer ?
#
loop_
_entity_poly.entity_id
_entity_poly.type
_entity_poly.pdbx_seq_one_letter_code
_entity_poly.pdbx_strand_id
1 'polypeptide(L)' 'RFYMGASQFIPRSIPAENYIQSIAGGADPEPVLARMDADWARLAFRE' A
#
# COMPACT_ATOMS: atom_id res chain seq x y z
N ARG A 1 9.60 -13.72 17.76
CA ARG A 1 8.38 -12.99 17.32
C ARG A 1 8.85 -11.60 16.92
N PHE A 2 8.95 -11.31 15.62
CA PHE A 2 9.45 -10.01 15.15
C PHE A 2 8.48 -8.93 15.61
N TYR A 3 8.99 -7.94 16.36
CA TYR A 3 8.24 -6.74 16.69
C TYR A 3 8.30 -5.84 15.47
N MET A 4 7.22 -5.82 14.71
CA MET A 4 7.00 -4.76 13.74
C MET A 4 6.73 -3.52 14.57
N GLY A 5 7.73 -2.63 14.68
CA GLY A 5 7.55 -1.33 15.30
C GLY A 5 6.37 -0.59 14.67
N ALA A 6 5.94 0.51 15.27
CA ALA A 6 4.80 1.34 14.84
C ALA A 6 4.80 1.77 13.34
N SER A 7 5.85 1.43 12.60
CA SER A 7 6.07 1.62 11.17
C SER A 7 5.39 0.60 10.24
N GLN A 8 4.82 -0.52 10.71
CA GLN A 8 3.98 -1.37 9.84
C GLN A 8 2.52 -1.00 9.95
N PHE A 9 2.19 0.23 9.54
CA PHE A 9 0.80 0.63 9.36
C PHE A 9 0.18 0.02 8.10
N ILE A 10 0.99 -0.54 7.19
CA ILE A 10 0.52 -1.13 5.93
C ILE A 10 0.63 -2.67 5.98
N PRO A 11 -0.46 -3.42 5.76
CA PRO A 11 -0.42 -4.87 5.61
C PRO A 11 0.57 -5.30 4.54
N ARG A 12 1.37 -6.33 4.80
CA ARG A 12 2.34 -6.90 3.84
C ARG A 12 1.72 -7.45 2.55
N SER A 13 0.39 -7.57 2.49
CA SER A 13 -0.37 -7.92 1.29
C SER A 13 -0.54 -6.74 0.33
N ILE A 14 -0.35 -5.50 0.79
CA ILE A 14 -0.35 -4.29 -0.03
C ILE A 14 1.09 -4.00 -0.46
N PRO A 15 1.40 -3.95 -1.77
CA PRO A 15 2.76 -3.68 -2.26
C PRO A 15 3.07 -2.17 -2.24
N ALA A 16 3.07 -1.55 -1.06
CA ALA A 16 3.21 -0.10 -0.90
C ALA A 16 4.53 0.44 -1.44
N GLU A 17 5.63 -0.29 -1.28
CA GLU A 17 6.94 0.09 -1.82
C GLU A 17 6.89 0.19 -3.35
N ASN A 18 6.14 -0.69 -4.03
CA ASN A 18 6.01 -0.66 -5.49
C ASN A 18 5.24 0.58 -5.95
N TYR A 19 4.18 0.98 -5.23
CA TYR A 19 3.44 2.22 -5.54
C TYR A 19 4.32 3.46 -5.35
N ILE A 20 5.08 3.51 -4.26
CA ILE A 20 6.00 4.62 -3.95
C ILE A 20 7.09 4.71 -5.03
N GLN A 21 7.70 3.58 -5.40
CA GLN A 21 8.67 3.53 -6.49
C GLN A 21 8.08 3.97 -7.83
N SER A 22 6.84 3.58 -8.13
CA SER A 22 6.15 3.99 -9.36
C SER A 22 5.95 5.51 -9.42
N ILE A 23 5.50 6.13 -8.32
CA ILE A 23 5.32 7.58 -8.24
C ILE A 23 6.68 8.29 -8.33
N ALA A 24 7.69 7.80 -7.60
CA ALA A 24 9.06 8.34 -7.68
C ALA A 24 9.65 8.22 -9.09
N GLY A 25 9.25 7.20 -9.86
CA GLY A 25 9.62 6.99 -11.26
C GLY A 25 8.85 7.83 -12.27
N GLY A 26 7.92 8.70 -11.83
CA GLY A 26 7.18 9.62 -12.69
C GLY A 26 5.80 9.11 -13.13
N ALA A 27 5.27 8.04 -12.53
CA ALA A 27 3.87 7.69 -12.73
C ALA A 27 2.93 8.75 -12.15
N ASP A 28 1.76 8.90 -12.76
CA ASP A 28 0.70 9.76 -12.23
C ASP A 28 0.26 9.25 -10.85
N PRO A 29 0.37 10.07 -9.78
CA PRO A 29 0.03 9.64 -8.43
C PRO A 29 -1.45 9.33 -8.23
N GLU A 30 -2.36 9.99 -8.94
CA GLU A 30 -3.80 9.81 -8.73
C GLU A 30 -4.28 8.37 -8.99
N PRO A 31 -4.03 7.77 -10.18
CA PRO A 31 -4.43 6.38 -10.43
C PRO A 31 -3.67 5.37 -9.57
N VAL A 32 -2.43 5.67 -9.18
CA VAL A 32 -1.63 4.79 -8.30
C VAL A 32 -2.19 4.76 -6.88
N LEU A 33 -2.55 5.92 -6.32
CA LEU A 33 -3.15 6.00 -5.00
C LEU A 33 -4.57 5.43 -4.97
N ALA A 34 -5.37 5.64 -6.02
CA ALA A 34 -6.70 5.03 -6.14
C ALA A 34 -6.63 3.49 -6.16
N ARG A 35 -5.60 2.93 -6.82
CA ARG A 35 -5.33 1.49 -6.80
C ARG A 35 -5.01 1.00 -5.38
N MET A 36 -4.13 1.71 -4.67
CA MET A 36 -3.77 1.38 -3.29
C MET A 36 -5.00 1.41 -2.37
N ASP A 37 -5.87 2.41 -2.51
CA ASP A 37 -7.13 2.52 -1.75
C ASP A 37 -8.08 1.34 -2.00
N ALA A 38 -8.22 0.91 -3.26
CA ALA A 38 -9.02 -0.26 -3.59
C ALA A 38 -8.47 -1.57 -2.98
N ASP A 39 -7.14 -1.69 -2.89
CA ASP A 39 -6.49 -2.84 -2.26
C ASP A 39 -6.71 -2.83 -0.74
N TRP A 40 -6.66 -1.65 -0.11
CA TRP A 40 -7.05 -1.43 1.28
C TRP A 40 -8.50 -1.84 1.56
N ALA A 41 -9.44 -1.38 0.74
CA ALA A 41 -10.86 -1.73 0.88
C ALA A 41 -11.06 -3.26 0.80
N ARG A 42 -10.41 -3.94 -0.14
CA ARG A 42 -10.52 -5.41 -0.27
C ARG A 42 -10.02 -6.17 0.95
N LEU A 43 -9.03 -5.64 1.67
CA LEU A 43 -8.57 -6.24 2.93
C LEU A 43 -9.56 -5.97 4.05
N ALA A 44 -10.06 -4.74 4.17
CA ALA A 44 -11.04 -4.37 5.18
C ALA A 44 -12.36 -5.16 5.09
N PHE A 45 -12.75 -5.61 3.89
CA PHE A 45 -13.94 -6.44 3.67
C PHE A 45 -13.66 -7.96 3.67
N ARG A 46 -12.40 -8.40 3.84
CA ARG A 46 -12.02 -9.82 3.90
C ARG A 46 -11.77 -10.33 5.32
N GLU A 47 -11.58 -9.44 6.29
CA GLU A 47 -11.50 -9.76 7.73
C GLU A 47 -12.76 -9.27 8.48
#